data_AF-A0A939ICS6-F1
#
_entry.id   AF-A0A939ICS6-F1
#
_cell.length_a   1.000
_cell.length_b   1.000
_cell.length_c   1.000
_cell.angle_alpha   90.00
_cell.angle_beta   90.00
_cell.angle_gamma   90.00
#
_symmetry.space_group_name_H-M   'P 1'
#
loop_
_entity.id
_entity.type
_entity.pdbx_description
1 polymer ?
#
loop_
_entity_poly.entity_id
_entity_poly.type
_entity_poly.pdbx_seq_one_letter_code
_entity_poly.pdbx_strand_id
1 'polypeptide(L)'
;MKSQAEAVAPTQDPLTSRDRRIIGEIIQVEPESVRTIWIEGGITVWVQLVGGGRLPFDRNWFATRVAEVKATLPETALERNERLSDELEKACTVFGLYHGEVDWLSFSTKLFQDGRFVGFVGCNQQGWYARPRQYGVNRVAPSAEQVIASLGVRAAVAA
;
A
#
# COMPACT_ATOMS: atom_id res chain seq x y z
N MET A 1 26.90 44.40 -21.98
CA MET A 1 26.39 43.64 -20.81
C MET A 1 25.22 42.80 -21.28
N LYS A 2 25.35 41.47 -21.31
CA LYS A 2 24.24 40.55 -21.57
C LYS A 2 23.67 40.15 -20.21
N SER A 3 22.46 40.61 -19.90
CA SER A 3 21.68 40.12 -18.77
C SER A 3 21.17 38.73 -19.14
N GLN A 4 21.69 37.71 -18.47
CA GLN A 4 21.20 36.34 -18.60
C GLN A 4 20.04 36.21 -17.62
N ALA A 5 18.81 36.23 -18.15
CA ALA A 5 17.64 35.87 -17.37
C ALA A 5 17.76 34.38 -17.01
N GLU A 6 17.96 34.09 -15.72
CA GLU A 6 17.77 32.75 -15.18
C GLU A 6 16.32 32.34 -15.47
N ALA A 7 16.17 31.28 -16.27
CA ALA A 7 14.90 30.61 -16.44
C ALA A 7 14.56 29.93 -15.10
N VAL A 8 13.69 30.56 -14.32
CA VAL A 8 13.10 29.96 -13.12
C VAL A 8 12.35 28.71 -13.58
N ALA A 9 12.88 27.53 -13.24
CA ALA A 9 12.20 26.27 -13.46
C ALA A 9 10.82 26.33 -12.80
N PRO A 10 9.75 25.83 -13.43
CA PRO A 10 8.44 25.79 -12.81
C PRO A 10 8.56 24.99 -11.50
N THR A 11 8.35 25.67 -10.38
CA THR A 11 8.28 25.04 -9.05
C THR A 11 7.16 24.01 -9.12
N GLN A 12 7.51 22.75 -9.32
CA GLN A 12 6.57 21.65 -9.14
C GLN A 12 6.10 21.72 -7.70
N ASP A 13 4.79 21.84 -7.54
CA ASP A 13 4.16 21.80 -6.24
C ASP A 13 4.52 20.46 -5.57
N PRO A 14 5.20 20.49 -4.41
CA PRO A 14 5.68 19.26 -3.77
C PRO A 14 4.53 18.41 -3.21
N LEU A 15 3.30 18.94 -3.12
CA LEU A 15 2.14 18.23 -2.61
C LEU A 15 1.08 18.04 -3.69
N THR A 16 0.53 16.83 -3.78
CA THR A 16 -0.67 16.58 -4.58
C THR A 16 -1.93 17.09 -3.87
N SER A 17 -3.03 17.25 -4.59
CA SER A 17 -4.33 17.58 -3.98
C SER A 17 -4.78 16.54 -2.95
N ARG A 18 -4.39 15.27 -3.13
CA ARG A 18 -4.68 14.20 -2.16
C ARG A 18 -3.87 14.38 -0.89
N ASP A 19 -2.59 14.74 -1.00
CA ASP A 19 -1.73 15.00 0.17
C ASP A 19 -2.28 16.17 0.98
N ARG A 20 -2.66 17.26 0.32
CA ARG A 20 -3.31 18.40 0.97
C ARG A 20 -4.59 18.02 1.68
N ARG A 21 -5.41 17.18 1.06
CA ARG A 21 -6.65 16.68 1.68
C ARG A 21 -6.35 15.86 2.93
N ILE A 22 -5.37 14.96 2.86
CA ILE A 22 -4.95 14.15 4.01
C ILE A 22 -4.44 15.06 5.13
N ILE A 23 -3.52 15.97 4.83
CA ILE A 23 -2.94 16.88 5.83
C ILE A 23 -4.03 17.77 6.43
N GLY A 24 -4.90 18.35 5.59
CA GLY A 24 -6.02 19.20 5.99
C GLY A 24 -6.96 18.48 6.95
N GLU A 25 -7.28 17.22 6.71
CA GLU A 25 -8.07 16.38 7.62
C GLU A 25 -7.36 16.19 8.97
N ILE A 26 -6.05 15.89 8.97
CA ILE A 26 -5.28 15.65 10.21
C ILE A 26 -5.26 16.88 11.11
N ILE A 27 -5.04 18.06 10.53
CA ILE A 27 -4.88 19.32 11.28
C ILE A 27 -6.14 20.19 11.31
N GLN A 28 -7.25 19.69 10.74
CA GLN A 28 -8.56 20.33 10.71
C GLN A 28 -8.57 21.71 10.02
N VAL A 29 -8.01 21.78 8.81
CA VAL A 29 -8.02 22.99 7.97
C VAL A 29 -8.41 22.66 6.53
N GLU A 30 -8.78 23.68 5.76
CA GLU A 30 -9.01 23.52 4.32
C GLU A 30 -7.74 23.02 3.61
N PRO A 31 -7.83 22.02 2.73
CA PRO A 31 -6.67 21.45 2.03
C PRO A 31 -5.80 22.51 1.34
N GLU A 32 -6.43 23.49 0.71
CA GLU A 32 -5.81 24.59 -0.03
C GLU A 32 -5.02 25.55 0.88
N SER A 33 -5.29 25.52 2.19
CA SER A 33 -4.51 26.27 3.17
C SER A 33 -3.14 25.64 3.45
N VAL A 34 -2.90 24.39 3.04
CA VAL A 34 -1.62 23.70 3.22
C VAL A 34 -0.65 24.04 2.08
N ARG A 35 0.47 24.67 2.43
CA ARG A 35 1.51 25.07 1.46
C ARG A 35 2.52 23.96 1.20
N THR A 36 3.11 23.41 2.26
CA THR A 36 4.15 22.38 2.16
C THR A 36 4.34 21.68 3.52
N ILE A 37 5.10 20.59 3.52
CA ILE A 37 5.47 19.82 4.70
C ILE A 37 6.95 19.42 4.60
N TRP A 38 7.66 19.35 5.73
CA TRP A 38 9.00 18.79 5.79
C TRP A 38 9.26 18.12 7.14
N ILE A 39 10.29 17.26 7.18
CA ILE A 39 10.75 16.63 8.42
C ILE A 39 12.05 17.32 8.84
N GLU A 40 12.10 17.76 10.09
CA GLU A 40 13.28 18.34 10.72
C GLU A 40 13.83 17.40 11.79
N GLY A 41 15.13 17.17 11.77
CA GLY A 41 15.83 16.31 12.75
C GLY A 41 15.37 14.85 12.76
N GLY A 42 14.58 14.41 11.77
CA GLY A 42 14.02 13.06 11.71
C GLY A 42 12.89 12.77 12.71
N ILE A 43 12.48 13.78 13.50
CA ILE A 43 11.56 13.63 14.65
C ILE A 43 10.35 14.55 14.51
N THR A 44 10.52 15.77 13.98
CA THR A 44 9.43 16.75 13.88
C THR A 44 8.96 16.87 12.44
N VAL A 45 7.66 16.72 12.23
CA VAL A 45 6.98 17.06 10.98
C VAL A 45 6.49 18.50 11.09
N TRP A 46 6.90 19.35 10.17
CA TRP A 46 6.45 20.75 10.10
C TRP A 46 5.48 20.93 8.94
N VAL A 47 4.30 21.48 9.21
CA VAL A 47 3.33 21.88 8.18
C VAL A 47 3.31 23.40 8.09
N GLN A 48 3.54 23.94 6.88
CA GLN A 48 3.45 25.37 6.59
C GLN A 48 2.12 25.68 5.93
N LEU A 49 1.41 26.69 6.44
CA LEU A 49 0.17 27.17 5.85
C LEU A 49 0.42 28.33 4.87
N VAL A 50 -0.50 28.50 3.92
CA VAL A 50 -0.47 29.57 2.90
C VAL A 50 -0.60 30.95 3.55
N GLY A 51 -1.48 31.10 4.55
CA GLY A 51 -1.68 32.33 5.32
C GLY A 51 -0.54 32.69 6.29
N GLY A 52 0.56 31.93 6.28
CA GLY A 52 1.62 32.02 7.28
C GLY A 52 1.38 31.08 8.46
N GLY A 53 2.40 30.92 9.30
CA GLY A 53 2.38 29.97 10.42
C GLY A 53 2.93 28.59 10.07
N ARG A 54 3.55 27.97 11.07
CA ARG A 54 4.14 26.64 11.01
C ARG A 54 3.65 25.82 12.20
N LEU A 55 3.16 24.63 11.92
CA LEU A 55 2.65 23.72 12.93
C LEU A 55 3.62 22.53 13.06
N PRO A 56 4.24 22.33 14.24
CA PRO A 56 5.07 21.16 14.50
C PRO A 56 4.23 19.98 14.99
N PHE A 57 4.59 18.79 14.55
CA PHE A 57 4.00 17.53 15.00
C PHE A 57 5.09 16.48 15.24
N ASP A 58 4.85 15.59 16.20
CA ASP A 58 5.67 14.37 16.32
C ASP A 58 5.52 13.51 15.06
N ARG A 59 6.64 13.01 14.53
CA ARG A 59 6.66 12.24 13.29
C ARG A 59 5.85 10.96 13.36
N ASN A 60 5.95 10.21 14.45
CA ASN A 60 5.25 8.92 14.57
C ASN A 60 3.76 9.13 14.75
N TRP A 61 3.38 10.13 15.54
CA TRP A 61 2.00 10.57 15.68
C TRP A 61 1.42 10.98 14.32
N PHE A 62 2.13 11.82 13.55
CA PHE A 62 1.66 12.30 12.26
C PHE A 62 1.55 11.16 11.25
N ALA A 63 2.52 10.25 11.19
CA ALA A 63 2.48 9.07 10.34
C ALA A 63 1.28 8.16 10.66
N THR A 64 0.97 7.99 11.95
CA THR A 64 -0.21 7.23 12.39
C THR A 64 -1.50 7.87 11.87
N ARG A 65 -1.64 9.20 12.02
CA ARG A 65 -2.81 9.94 11.52
C ARG A 65 -2.93 9.89 10.00
N VAL A 66 -1.81 9.97 9.28
CA VAL A 66 -1.81 9.77 7.81
C VAL A 66 -2.36 8.40 7.43
N ALA A 67 -1.94 7.33 8.13
CA ALA A 67 -2.44 5.99 7.86
C ALA A 67 -3.94 5.85 8.15
N GLU A 68 -4.41 6.42 9.27
CA GLU A 68 -5.84 6.44 9.63
C GLU A 68 -6.69 7.15 8.57
N VAL A 69 -6.27 8.33 8.12
CA VAL A 69 -6.99 9.08 7.08
C VAL A 69 -6.91 8.37 5.72
N LYS A 70 -5.77 7.78 5.36
CA LYS A 70 -5.65 6.99 4.13
C LYS A 70 -6.61 5.80 4.10
N ALA A 71 -6.85 5.15 5.25
CA ALA A 71 -7.77 4.02 5.36
C ALA A 71 -9.23 4.40 5.07
N THR A 72 -9.61 5.68 5.19
CA THR A 72 -10.95 6.15 4.83
C THR A 72 -11.07 6.60 3.38
N LEU A 73 -9.96 6.65 2.63
CA LEU A 73 -9.93 7.08 1.24
C LEU A 73 -9.81 5.87 0.30
N PRO A 74 -10.31 5.97 -0.94
CA PRO A 74 -10.04 4.95 -1.94
C PRO A 74 -8.54 4.75 -2.14
N GLU A 75 -8.09 3.51 -2.08
CA GLU A 75 -6.70 3.10 -2.27
C GLU A 75 -6.21 3.49 -3.68
N THR A 76 -5.06 4.15 -3.77
CA THR A 76 -4.42 4.40 -5.06
C THR A 76 -3.84 3.11 -5.66
N ALA A 77 -3.53 3.12 -6.96
CA ALA A 77 -2.90 1.95 -7.58
C ALA A 77 -1.54 1.63 -6.96
N LEU A 78 -0.76 2.65 -6.58
CA LEU A 78 0.53 2.47 -5.92
C LEU A 78 0.35 1.84 -4.53
N GLU A 79 -0.52 2.40 -3.68
CA GLU A 79 -0.81 1.88 -2.34
C GLU A 79 -1.31 0.43 -2.40
N ARG A 80 -2.14 0.09 -3.40
CA ARG A 80 -2.59 -1.28 -3.64
C ARG A 80 -1.44 -2.21 -3.96
N ASN A 81 -0.55 -1.79 -4.86
CA ASN A 81 0.57 -2.61 -5.27
C ASN A 81 1.55 -2.84 -4.11
N GLU A 82 1.82 -1.81 -3.31
CA GLU A 82 2.62 -1.91 -2.09
C GLU A 82 1.99 -2.90 -1.10
N ARG A 83 0.70 -2.75 -0.79
CA ARG A 83 -0.02 -3.66 0.11
C ARG A 83 -0.01 -5.11 -0.41
N LEU A 84 -0.25 -5.32 -1.70
CA LEU A 84 -0.21 -6.65 -2.31
C LEU A 84 1.20 -7.24 -2.31
N SER A 85 2.24 -6.41 -2.43
CA SER A 85 3.64 -6.83 -2.30
C SER A 85 3.94 -7.31 -0.89
N ASP A 86 3.54 -6.55 0.14
CA ASP A 86 3.69 -6.94 1.55
C ASP A 86 2.94 -8.25 1.86
N GLU A 87 1.75 -8.42 1.28
CA GLU A 87 0.95 -9.64 1.42
C GLU A 87 1.61 -10.83 0.72
N LEU A 88 2.19 -10.62 -0.47
CA LEU A 88 2.92 -11.63 -1.19
C LEU A 88 4.16 -12.09 -0.43
N GLU A 89 4.95 -11.17 0.12
CA GLU A 89 6.14 -11.51 0.92
C GLU A 89 5.78 -12.38 2.15
N LYS A 90 4.69 -12.02 2.85
CA LYS A 90 4.17 -12.82 3.96
C LYS A 90 3.71 -14.20 3.50
N ALA A 91 2.99 -14.28 2.38
CA ALA A 91 2.53 -15.55 1.83
C ALA A 91 3.71 -16.43 1.38
N CYS A 92 4.72 -15.85 0.72
CA CYS A 92 5.94 -16.54 0.34
C CYS A 92 6.63 -17.16 1.57
N THR A 93 6.68 -16.44 2.69
CA THR A 93 7.20 -16.98 3.97
C THR A 93 6.38 -18.17 4.45
N VAL A 94 5.05 -18.09 4.43
CA VAL A 94 4.14 -19.20 4.82
C VAL A 94 4.34 -20.43 3.93
N PHE A 95 4.59 -20.23 2.64
CA PHE A 95 4.69 -21.32 1.66
C PHE A 95 6.13 -21.78 1.37
N GLY A 96 7.14 -21.21 2.04
CA GLY A 96 8.55 -21.51 1.78
C GLY A 96 9.00 -21.16 0.35
N LEU A 97 8.42 -20.11 -0.23
CA LEU A 97 8.74 -19.60 -1.56
C LEU A 97 9.70 -18.41 -1.45
N TYR A 98 10.61 -18.25 -2.42
CA TYR A 98 11.44 -17.05 -2.51
C TYR A 98 10.67 -15.93 -3.23
N HIS A 99 10.45 -14.81 -2.54
CA HIS A 99 9.73 -13.65 -3.06
C HIS A 99 10.26 -13.16 -4.42
N GLY A 100 11.58 -13.22 -4.65
CA GLY A 100 12.22 -12.79 -5.89
C GLY A 100 12.03 -13.71 -7.11
N GLU A 101 11.47 -14.92 -6.93
CA GLU A 101 11.20 -15.88 -8.02
C GLU A 101 9.77 -15.76 -8.56
N VAL A 102 8.98 -14.83 -7.99
CA VAL A 102 7.56 -14.66 -8.27
C VAL A 102 7.34 -13.37 -9.08
N ASP A 103 7.00 -13.51 -10.36
CA ASP A 103 6.64 -12.36 -11.20
C ASP A 103 5.22 -11.87 -10.84
N TRP A 104 5.13 -10.58 -10.49
CA TRP A 104 3.94 -9.86 -10.02
C TRP A 104 2.74 -9.94 -10.97
N LEU A 105 2.98 -10.24 -12.26
CA LEU A 105 1.92 -10.35 -13.26
C LEU A 105 0.93 -11.47 -12.95
N SER A 106 1.43 -12.61 -12.47
CA SER A 106 0.63 -13.74 -12.05
C SER A 106 1.56 -14.85 -11.58
N PHE A 107 1.30 -15.40 -10.40
CA PHE A 107 1.92 -16.66 -9.99
C PHE A 107 0.88 -17.68 -9.58
N SER A 108 1.29 -18.94 -9.59
CA SER A 108 0.48 -20.06 -9.11
C SER A 108 1.41 -21.10 -8.52
N THR A 109 1.06 -21.63 -7.35
CA THR A 109 1.74 -22.77 -6.73
C THR A 109 0.75 -23.88 -6.43
N LYS A 110 1.26 -25.10 -6.24
CA LYS A 110 0.47 -26.25 -5.81
C LYS A 110 0.35 -26.22 -4.28
N LEU A 111 -0.88 -26.25 -3.79
CA LEU A 111 -1.18 -26.42 -2.38
C LEU A 111 -1.31 -27.90 -2.05
N PHE A 112 -0.60 -28.33 -1.01
CA PHE A 112 -0.69 -29.67 -0.45
C PHE A 112 -1.11 -29.59 1.02
N GLN A 113 -1.96 -30.53 1.46
CA GLN A 113 -2.33 -30.74 2.85
C GLN A 113 -2.00 -32.19 3.21
N ASP A 114 -1.18 -32.41 4.23
CA ASP A 114 -0.74 -33.75 4.66
C ASP A 114 -0.18 -34.60 3.51
N GLY A 115 0.61 -33.96 2.62
CA GLY A 115 1.18 -34.60 1.42
C GLY A 115 0.18 -34.88 0.30
N ARG A 116 -1.11 -34.55 0.46
CA ARG A 116 -2.14 -34.69 -0.57
C ARG A 116 -2.32 -33.38 -1.32
N PHE A 117 -2.35 -33.46 -2.65
CA PHE A 117 -2.62 -32.31 -3.50
C PHE A 117 -4.06 -31.83 -3.29
N VAL A 118 -4.21 -30.53 -2.99
CA VAL A 118 -5.51 -29.90 -2.73
C VAL A 118 -5.96 -29.04 -3.91
N GLY A 119 -5.03 -28.33 -4.55
CA GLY A 119 -5.34 -27.42 -5.63
C GLY A 119 -4.21 -26.47 -5.94
N PHE A 120 -4.50 -25.47 -6.75
CA PHE A 120 -3.59 -24.37 -7.04
C PHE A 120 -4.04 -23.12 -6.33
N VAL A 121 -3.09 -22.36 -5.81
CA VAL A 121 -3.29 -21.03 -5.22
C VAL A 121 -2.34 -20.07 -5.90
N GLY A 122 -2.79 -18.85 -6.16
CA GLY A 122 -1.98 -17.84 -6.80
C GLY A 122 -2.54 -16.45 -6.58
N CYS A 123 -1.83 -15.45 -7.09
CA CYS A 123 -2.30 -14.07 -7.16
C CYS A 123 -2.09 -13.56 -8.58
N ASN A 124 -3.02 -12.74 -9.07
CA ASN A 124 -2.91 -12.01 -10.33
C ASN A 124 -3.59 -10.63 -10.17
N GLN A 125 -3.79 -9.90 -11.28
CA GLN A 125 -4.41 -8.57 -11.26
C GLN A 125 -5.84 -8.51 -10.68
N GLN A 126 -6.56 -9.63 -10.61
CA GLN A 126 -7.89 -9.73 -10.01
C GLN A 126 -7.84 -10.00 -8.50
N GLY A 127 -6.66 -10.25 -7.93
CA GLY A 127 -6.43 -10.60 -6.53
C GLY A 127 -6.02 -12.06 -6.35
N TRP A 128 -6.22 -12.57 -5.13
CA TRP A 128 -5.92 -13.96 -4.81
C TRP A 128 -6.91 -14.88 -5.47
N TYR A 129 -6.43 -15.94 -6.10
CA TYR A 129 -7.27 -16.96 -6.70
C TYR A 129 -6.86 -18.38 -6.29
N ALA A 130 -7.85 -19.26 -6.25
CA ALA A 130 -7.64 -20.69 -6.11
C ALA A 130 -8.42 -21.45 -7.18
N ARG A 131 -7.85 -22.57 -7.63
CA ARG A 131 -8.52 -23.51 -8.52
C ARG A 131 -8.22 -24.95 -8.08
N PRO A 132 -9.23 -25.82 -7.89
CA PRO A 132 -9.00 -27.20 -7.50
C PRO A 132 -8.26 -28.03 -8.57
N ARG A 133 -8.31 -27.58 -9.83
CA ARG A 133 -7.73 -28.26 -10.99
C ARG A 133 -7.02 -27.26 -11.90
N GLN A 134 -6.05 -27.73 -12.68
CA GLN A 134 -5.20 -26.89 -13.54
C GLN A 134 -5.98 -26.08 -14.58
N TYR A 135 -7.12 -26.60 -15.05
CA TYR A 135 -8.01 -25.92 -16.00
C TYR A 135 -9.38 -25.54 -15.38
N GLY A 136 -9.42 -25.39 -14.05
CA GLY A 136 -10.62 -24.99 -13.33
C GLY A 136 -10.86 -23.48 -13.33
N VAL A 137 -12.10 -23.08 -13.06
CA VAL A 137 -12.48 -21.67 -12.86
C VAL A 137 -11.80 -21.13 -11.60
N ASN A 138 -11.26 -19.91 -11.69
CA ASN A 138 -10.67 -19.21 -10.56
C ASN A 138 -11.74 -18.80 -9.55
N ARG A 139 -11.56 -19.21 -8.29
CA ARG A 139 -12.27 -18.67 -7.14
C ARG A 139 -11.43 -17.53 -6.58
N VAL A 140 -11.93 -16.30 -6.61
CA VAL A 140 -11.18 -15.10 -6.22
C VAL A 140 -11.59 -14.65 -4.82
N ALA A 141 -10.62 -14.21 -4.02
CA ALA A 141 -10.85 -13.69 -2.66
C ALA A 141 -9.90 -12.50 -2.38
N PRO A 142 -10.22 -11.64 -1.39
CA PRO A 142 -9.41 -10.46 -1.06
C PRO A 142 -8.09 -10.78 -0.32
N SER A 143 -7.88 -12.03 0.13
CA SER A 143 -6.67 -12.44 0.87
C SER A 143 -6.31 -13.90 0.62
N ALA A 144 -5.04 -14.25 0.83
CA ALA A 144 -4.55 -15.63 0.72
C ALA A 144 -5.33 -16.63 1.61
N GLU A 145 -5.60 -16.29 2.87
CA GLU A 145 -6.27 -17.18 3.82
C GLU A 145 -7.69 -17.54 3.37
N GLN A 146 -8.44 -16.53 2.92
CA GLN A 146 -9.79 -16.71 2.41
C GLN A 146 -9.80 -17.56 1.13
N VAL A 147 -8.82 -17.39 0.25
CA VAL A 147 -8.76 -18.16 -0.99
C VAL A 147 -8.39 -19.62 -0.74
N ILE A 148 -7.52 -19.89 0.24
CA ILE A 148 -7.17 -21.24 0.70
C ILE A 148 -8.38 -21.91 1.35
N ALA A 149 -9.13 -21.18 2.18
CA ALA A 149 -10.36 -21.67 2.79
C ALA A 149 -11.40 -22.10 1.74
N SER A 150 -11.42 -21.44 0.57
CA SER A 150 -12.30 -21.83 -0.55
C SER A 150 -11.99 -23.22 -1.13
N LEU A 151 -10.79 -23.77 -0.86
CA LEU A 151 -10.41 -25.14 -1.22
C LEU A 151 -10.78 -26.16 -0.13
N GLY A 152 -11.45 -25.75 0.94
CA GLY A 152 -11.83 -26.61 2.07
C GLY A 152 -10.71 -26.82 3.09
N VAL A 153 -9.59 -26.10 2.96
CA VAL A 153 -8.48 -26.13 3.92
C VAL A 153 -8.79 -25.16 5.06
N ARG A 154 -8.90 -25.66 6.29
CA ARG A 154 -9.02 -24.81 7.47
C ARG A 154 -7.63 -24.43 7.94
N ALA A 155 -7.36 -23.13 8.11
CA ALA A 155 -6.17 -22.68 8.82
C ALA A 155 -6.22 -23.22 10.25
N ALA A 156 -5.13 -23.83 10.70
CA ALA A 156 -4.97 -24.14 12.12
C ALA A 156 -4.95 -22.79 12.86
N VAL A 157 -5.96 -22.53 13.69
CA VAL A 157 -5.93 -21.37 14.58
C VAL A 157 -4.86 -21.67 15.63
N ALA A 158 -3.81 -20.86 15.68
CA ALA A 158 -2.83 -20.95 16.75
C ALA A 158 -3.57 -20.81 18.09
N ALA A 159 -3.38 -21.79 18.98
CA ALA A 159 -3.88 -21.77 20.35
C ALA A 159 -3.04 -20.82 21.22
#